data_AF-A0A512DX24-F1
#
_entry.id   AF-A0A512DX24-F1
#
_cell.length_a   1.000
_cell.length_b   1.000
_cell.length_c   1.000
_cell.angle_alpha   90.00
_cell.angle_beta   90.00
_cell.angle_gamma   90.00
#
_symmetry.space_group_name_H-M   'P 1'
#
loop_
_entity.id
_entity.type
_entity.pdbx_description
1 polymer ?
#
loop_
_entity_poly.entity_id
_entity_poly.type
_entity_poly.pdbx_seq_one_letter_code
_entity_poly.pdbx_strand_id
1 'polypeptide(L)'
;MAAGRSLTEAARLAGYAWDSARQTGSRLMKEPHIAARAAHLALAREDQRQDELDELVAVLKRVMIDSMGRQNDFAALRAIAMIARLRGLVPTAAKRSSGLETAMEEMRLQEPRAGEAEEEAGQAAEQGEGVTAQAPVPDAESDTVFEPPMPPEAPSPVDASPAPELTHPRSTDRSVQRAAALEANRAAVRRRIFCCEHLLTLHPELSGRIDDPSDALAYFDENDRLLPKDLWPSARVPPSLQAGGEGPARSDDV
;
A
#
# COMPACT_ATOMS: atom_id res chain seq x y z
N MET A 1 -10.58 4.12 7.30
CA MET A 1 -11.74 3.84 8.17
C MET A 1 -11.57 4.59 9.48
N ALA A 2 -12.55 5.38 9.90
CA ALA A 2 -12.37 6.36 10.97
C ALA A 2 -11.94 5.72 12.32
N ALA A 3 -12.47 4.55 12.70
CA ALA A 3 -12.09 3.87 13.95
C ALA A 3 -11.08 2.71 13.77
N GLY A 4 -10.41 2.62 12.61
CA GLY A 4 -9.51 1.50 12.28
C GLY A 4 -10.18 0.13 12.07
N ARG A 5 -11.52 0.07 12.17
CA ARG A 5 -12.33 -1.15 11.96
C ARG A 5 -12.66 -1.36 10.49
N SER A 6 -13.01 -2.59 10.11
CA SER A 6 -13.49 -2.90 8.75
C SER A 6 -14.93 -2.42 8.53
N LEU A 7 -15.33 -2.21 7.27
CA LEU A 7 -16.68 -1.71 6.93
C LEU A 7 -17.77 -2.65 7.43
N THR A 8 -17.51 -3.94 7.30
CA THR A 8 -18.36 -5.01 7.80
C THR A 8 -18.52 -4.94 9.32
N GLU A 9 -17.42 -4.73 10.05
CA GLU A 9 -17.44 -4.64 11.51
C GLU A 9 -18.18 -3.38 11.99
N ALA A 10 -17.99 -2.25 11.33
CA ALA A 10 -18.73 -1.03 11.61
C ALA A 10 -20.24 -1.22 11.40
N ALA A 11 -20.64 -1.91 10.32
CA ALA A 11 -22.05 -2.23 10.08
C ALA A 11 -22.63 -3.18 11.13
N ARG A 12 -21.87 -4.20 11.57
CA ARG A 12 -22.29 -5.09 12.66
C ARG A 12 -22.54 -4.32 13.96
N LEU A 13 -21.64 -3.41 14.32
CA LEU A 13 -21.77 -2.59 15.52
C LEU A 13 -22.93 -1.60 15.45
N ALA A 14 -23.31 -1.19 14.24
CA ALA A 14 -24.49 -0.37 14.00
C ALA A 14 -25.81 -1.19 14.06
N GLY A 15 -25.76 -2.49 14.35
CA GLY A 15 -26.92 -3.35 14.50
C GLY A 15 -27.42 -4.01 13.21
N TYR A 16 -26.66 -3.91 12.11
CA TYR A 16 -27.01 -4.63 10.88
C TYR A 16 -26.76 -6.13 11.01
N ALA A 17 -27.59 -6.94 10.34
CA ALA A 17 -27.51 -8.40 10.36
C ALA A 17 -26.12 -8.89 9.91
N TRP A 18 -25.64 -9.95 10.54
CA TRP A 18 -24.24 -10.40 10.41
C TRP A 18 -23.87 -10.82 8.98
N ASP A 19 -24.84 -11.38 8.26
CA ASP A 19 -24.71 -11.90 6.89
C ASP A 19 -24.75 -10.78 5.84
N SER A 20 -25.51 -9.70 6.10
CA SER A 20 -25.64 -8.57 5.17
C SER A 20 -24.69 -7.41 5.49
N ALA A 21 -24.05 -7.41 6.67
CA ALA A 21 -23.21 -6.31 7.15
C ALA A 21 -22.11 -5.89 6.17
N ARG A 22 -21.54 -6.83 5.40
CA ARG A 22 -20.52 -6.51 4.39
C ARG A 22 -21.09 -5.68 3.25
N GLN A 23 -22.21 -6.12 2.68
CA GLN A 23 -22.88 -5.44 1.57
C GLN A 23 -23.46 -4.10 2.01
N THR A 24 -24.08 -4.07 3.20
CA THR A 24 -24.63 -2.85 3.79
C THR A 24 -23.53 -1.83 4.10
N GLY A 25 -22.42 -2.25 4.70
CA GLY A 25 -21.27 -1.37 4.95
C GLY A 25 -20.69 -0.78 3.67
N SER A 26 -20.58 -1.58 2.60
CA SER A 26 -20.15 -1.09 1.28
C SER A 26 -21.17 -0.11 0.67
N ARG A 27 -22.47 -0.42 0.75
CA ARG A 27 -23.54 0.44 0.24
C ARG A 27 -23.57 1.79 0.95
N LEU A 28 -23.43 1.82 2.27
CA LEU A 28 -23.40 3.06 3.05
C LEU A 28 -22.24 3.98 2.65
N MET A 29 -21.07 3.43 2.31
CA MET A 29 -19.94 4.25 1.84
C MET A 29 -20.12 4.79 0.42
N LYS A 30 -21.08 4.29 -0.36
CA LYS A 30 -21.45 4.89 -1.66
C LYS A 30 -22.29 6.15 -1.49
N GLU A 31 -22.88 6.37 -0.31
CA GLU A 31 -23.64 7.57 -0.02
C GLU A 31 -22.67 8.72 0.30
N PRO A 32 -22.70 9.83 -0.47
CA PRO A 32 -21.65 10.85 -0.41
C PRO A 32 -21.56 11.53 0.95
N HIS A 33 -22.69 11.72 1.63
CA HIS A 33 -22.74 12.36 2.95
C HIS A 33 -22.13 11.48 4.05
N ILE A 34 -22.30 10.15 3.97
CA ILE A 34 -21.69 9.19 4.90
C ILE A 34 -20.19 9.13 4.66
N ALA A 35 -19.76 9.03 3.40
CA ALA A 35 -18.35 9.01 3.03
C ALA A 35 -17.62 10.29 3.49
N ALA A 36 -18.22 11.47 3.26
CA ALA A 36 -17.67 12.75 3.71
C ALA A 36 -17.53 12.83 5.23
N ARG A 37 -18.56 12.39 5.98
CA ARG A 37 -18.51 12.35 7.44
C ARG A 37 -17.46 11.37 7.96
N ALA A 38 -17.32 10.20 7.32
CA ALA A 38 -16.29 9.22 7.67
C ALA A 38 -14.87 9.76 7.42
N ALA A 39 -14.66 10.50 6.33
CA ALA A 39 -13.39 11.16 6.03
C ALA A 39 -13.08 12.26 7.07
N HIS A 40 -14.05 13.11 7.40
CA HIS A 40 -13.89 14.13 8.44
C HIS A 40 -13.53 13.52 9.80
N LEU A 41 -14.20 12.43 10.21
CA LEU A 41 -13.89 11.73 11.45
C LEU A 41 -12.54 11.00 11.42
N ALA A 42 -12.04 10.63 10.23
CA ALA A 42 -10.71 10.05 10.08
C ALA A 42 -9.63 11.13 10.24
N LEU A 43 -9.82 12.29 9.62
CA LEU A 43 -8.93 13.46 9.76
C LEU A 43 -8.86 13.93 11.22
N ALA A 44 -10.00 14.14 11.88
CA ALA A 44 -10.01 14.57 13.28
C ALA A 44 -9.26 13.61 14.23
N ARG A 45 -9.26 12.31 13.93
CA ARG A 45 -8.48 11.33 14.69
C ARG A 45 -7.00 11.29 14.32
N GLU A 46 -6.67 11.63 13.08
CA GLU A 46 -5.28 11.84 12.68
C GLU A 46 -4.70 13.01 13.46
N ASP A 47 -5.42 14.14 13.49
CA ASP A 47 -5.02 15.33 14.22
C ASP A 47 -4.84 15.03 15.71
N GLN A 48 -5.82 14.38 16.35
CA GLN A 48 -5.70 13.97 17.76
C GLN A 48 -4.47 13.08 17.99
N ARG A 49 -4.20 12.12 17.11
CA ARG A 49 -3.03 11.24 17.24
C ARG A 49 -1.73 12.02 17.07
N GLN A 50 -1.72 13.00 16.18
CA GLN A 50 -0.56 13.85 15.96
C GLN A 50 -0.29 14.72 17.19
N ASP A 51 -1.33 15.28 17.82
CA ASP A 51 -1.23 16.02 19.08
C ASP A 51 -0.67 15.15 20.21
N GLU A 52 -1.18 13.91 20.37
CA GLU A 52 -0.67 12.94 21.35
C GLU A 52 0.81 12.61 21.10
N LEU A 53 1.22 12.42 19.84
CA LEU A 53 2.61 12.17 19.48
C LEU A 53 3.50 13.37 19.81
N ASP A 54 3.02 14.59 19.56
CA ASP A 54 3.76 15.81 19.87
C ASP A 54 3.89 16.04 21.38
N GLU A 55 2.86 15.72 22.16
CA GLU A 55 2.93 15.73 23.63
C GLU A 55 3.97 14.72 24.15
N LEU A 56 3.94 13.48 23.67
CA LEU A 56 4.93 12.46 24.05
C LEU A 56 6.35 12.87 23.70
N VAL A 57 6.55 13.47 22.53
CA VAL A 57 7.86 14.01 22.12
C VAL A 57 8.29 15.16 23.03
N ALA A 58 7.38 16.05 23.42
CA ALA A 58 7.68 17.15 24.33
C ALA A 58 8.12 16.63 25.71
N VAL A 59 7.43 15.61 26.25
CA VAL A 59 7.82 14.96 27.52
C VAL A 59 9.20 14.32 27.40
N LEU A 60 9.48 13.57 26.31
CA LEU A 60 10.78 12.95 26.10
C LEU A 60 11.91 13.97 25.96
N LYS A 61 11.67 15.12 25.32
CA LYS A 61 12.64 16.22 25.24
C LYS A 61 13.00 16.77 26.62
N ARG A 62 12.01 16.93 27.51
CA ARG A 62 12.26 17.35 28.91
C ARG A 62 13.10 16.32 29.65
N VAL A 63 12.73 15.04 29.56
CA VAL A 63 13.49 13.93 30.16
C VAL A 63 14.94 13.90 29.65
N MET A 64 15.15 14.13 28.35
CA MET A 64 16.49 14.20 27.77
C MET A 64 17.31 15.34 28.39
N ILE A 65 16.76 16.56 28.45
CA ILE A 65 17.43 17.74 29.03
C ILE A 65 17.75 17.49 30.52
N ASP A 66 16.78 16.99 31.29
CA ASP A 66 16.96 16.70 32.71
C ASP A 66 18.02 15.61 32.95
N SER A 67 18.06 14.59 32.07
CA SER A 67 19.05 13.52 32.14
C SER A 67 20.45 14.03 31.83
N MET A 68 20.59 14.89 30.82
CA MET A 68 21.87 15.55 30.51
C MET A 68 22.35 16.43 31.66
N GLY A 69 21.44 17.19 32.29
CA GLY A 69 21.76 18.00 33.48
C GLY A 69 22.25 17.17 34.68
N ARG A 70 21.84 15.90 34.76
CA ARG A 70 22.28 14.93 35.79
C ARG A 70 23.44 14.03 35.34
N GLN A 71 24.05 14.29 34.18
CA GLN A 71 25.10 13.47 33.58
C GLN A 71 24.69 11.99 33.39
N ASN A 72 23.40 11.74 33.15
CA ASN A 72 22.90 10.40 32.83
C ASN A 72 22.77 10.26 31.30
N ASP A 73 23.91 10.04 30.64
CA ASP A 73 23.99 9.96 29.18
C ASP A 73 23.15 8.81 28.61
N PHE A 74 23.04 7.69 29.33
CA PHE A 74 22.24 6.55 28.90
C PHE A 74 20.74 6.91 28.79
N ALA A 75 20.20 7.61 29.79
CA ALA A 75 18.81 8.05 29.77
C ALA A 75 18.57 9.07 28.65
N ALA A 76 19.52 9.99 28.42
CA ALA A 76 19.46 10.94 27.31
C ALA A 76 19.46 10.24 25.94
N LEU A 77 20.39 9.30 25.71
CA LEU A 77 20.45 8.50 24.48
C LEU A 77 19.18 7.68 24.26
N ARG A 78 18.60 7.09 25.32
CA ARG A 78 17.33 6.37 25.24
C ARG A 78 16.17 7.29 24.87
N ALA A 79 16.11 8.50 25.42
CA ALA A 79 15.10 9.49 25.06
C ALA A 79 15.22 9.90 23.58
N ILE A 80 16.44 10.16 23.10
CA ILE A 80 16.73 10.46 21.68
C ILE A 80 16.24 9.32 20.79
N ALA A 81 16.56 8.07 21.13
CA ALA A 81 16.13 6.90 20.37
C ALA A 81 14.60 6.78 20.31
N MET A 82 13.89 7.08 21.39
CA MET A 82 12.42 7.05 21.41
C MET A 82 11.81 8.20 20.59
N ILE A 83 12.36 9.42 20.67
CA ILE A 83 11.93 10.54 19.83
C ILE A 83 12.09 10.19 18.35
N ALA A 84 13.23 9.61 17.96
CA ALA A 84 13.48 9.20 16.58
C ALA A 84 12.49 8.13 16.09
N ARG A 85 12.06 7.21 16.97
CA ARG A 85 11.01 6.22 16.65
C ARG A 85 9.64 6.87 16.46
N LEU A 86 9.22 7.76 17.37
CA LEU A 86 7.93 8.44 17.28
C LEU A 86 7.85 9.35 16.05
N ARG A 87 8.95 10.00 15.67
CA ARG A 87 9.07 10.78 14.43
C ARG A 87 9.22 9.93 13.17
N GLY A 88 9.31 8.60 13.32
CA GLY A 88 9.43 7.69 12.19
C GLY A 88 10.76 7.74 11.45
N LEU A 89 11.81 8.32 12.05
CA LEU A 89 13.17 8.38 11.51
C LEU A 89 13.90 7.04 11.58
N VAL A 90 13.46 6.16 12.49
CA VAL A 90 13.96 4.79 12.62
C VAL A 90 12.89 3.82 12.10
N PRO A 91 13.23 2.89 11.19
CA PRO A 91 12.29 1.87 10.73
C PRO A 91 11.79 1.03 11.92
N THR A 92 10.52 1.16 12.27
CA THR A 92 9.87 0.25 13.20
C THR A 92 9.31 -0.95 12.42
N ALA A 93 9.28 -2.13 13.03
CA ALA A 93 8.79 -3.34 12.36
C ALA A 93 7.36 -3.19 11.79
N ALA A 94 6.53 -2.34 12.41
CA ALA A 94 5.18 -2.02 11.96
C ALA A 94 5.11 -1.22 10.64
N LYS A 95 6.13 -0.41 10.31
CA LYS A 95 6.20 0.28 9.00
C LYS A 95 6.57 -0.67 7.86
N ARG A 96 7.18 -1.83 8.15
CA ARG A 96 7.43 -2.87 7.13
C ARG A 96 6.14 -3.59 6.73
N SER A 97 5.19 -3.79 7.65
CA SER A 97 3.92 -4.47 7.37
C SER A 97 2.89 -3.55 6.72
N SER A 98 2.78 -2.28 7.13
CA SER A 98 1.83 -1.33 6.50
C SER A 98 2.18 -1.03 5.03
N GLY A 99 3.48 -0.88 4.71
CA GLY A 99 3.91 -0.75 3.32
C GLY A 99 3.77 -2.04 2.51
N LEU A 100 3.88 -3.21 3.14
CA LEU A 100 3.64 -4.50 2.51
C LEU A 100 2.16 -4.72 2.21
N GLU A 101 1.27 -4.40 3.15
CA GLU A 101 -0.18 -4.58 3.01
C GLU A 101 -0.78 -3.59 2.01
N THR A 102 -0.32 -2.34 2.01
CA THR A 102 -0.69 -1.35 0.98
C THR A 102 -0.16 -1.75 -0.40
N ALA A 103 1.07 -2.27 -0.49
CA ALA A 103 1.62 -2.78 -1.76
C ALA A 103 0.95 -4.08 -2.22
N MET A 104 0.50 -4.94 -1.31
CA MET A 104 -0.27 -6.15 -1.64
C MET A 104 -1.67 -5.81 -2.15
N GLU A 105 -2.30 -4.78 -1.59
CA GLU A 105 -3.59 -4.28 -2.08
C GLU A 105 -3.44 -3.57 -3.44
N GLU A 106 -2.36 -2.80 -3.66
CA GLU A 106 -2.04 -2.26 -4.99
C GLU A 106 -1.77 -3.36 -6.03
N MET A 107 -1.10 -4.45 -5.67
CA MET A 107 -0.91 -5.59 -6.59
C MET A 107 -2.22 -6.33 -6.89
N ARG A 108 -3.16 -6.41 -5.95
CA ARG A 108 -4.51 -6.95 -6.21
C ARG A 108 -5.29 -6.09 -7.19
N LEU A 109 -5.09 -4.78 -7.16
CA LEU A 109 -5.73 -3.84 -8.09
C LEU A 109 -5.01 -3.76 -9.46
N GLN A 110 -3.76 -4.22 -9.53
CA GLN A 110 -2.96 -4.31 -10.77
C GLN A 110 -3.02 -5.68 -11.45
N GLU A 111 -3.92 -6.58 -11.06
CA GLU A 111 -4.20 -7.73 -11.94
C GLU A 111 -4.66 -7.19 -13.30
N PRO A 112 -3.95 -7.51 -14.40
CA PRO A 112 -4.40 -7.11 -15.72
C PRO A 112 -5.74 -7.81 -15.96
N ARG A 113 -6.78 -7.01 -16.18
CA ARG A 113 -8.07 -7.43 -16.70
C ARG A 113 -7.85 -7.89 -18.15
N ALA A 114 -7.22 -9.04 -18.32
CA ALA A 114 -7.10 -9.73 -19.58
C ALA A 114 -8.44 -10.41 -19.85
N GLY A 115 -9.29 -9.76 -20.65
CA GLY A 115 -10.52 -10.35 -21.16
C GLY A 115 -11.73 -9.41 -21.12
N GLU A 116 -11.64 -8.23 -21.73
CA GLU A 116 -12.82 -7.53 -22.23
C GLU A 116 -12.61 -7.29 -23.74
N ALA A 117 -12.86 -8.32 -24.53
CA ALA A 117 -13.31 -8.22 -25.91
C ALA A 117 -13.98 -9.55 -26.28
N GLU A 118 -15.20 -9.43 -26.83
CA GLU A 118 -16.04 -10.50 -27.42
C GLU A 118 -16.92 -11.31 -26.45
N GLU A 119 -18.10 -10.77 -26.13
CA GLU A 119 -19.40 -11.42 -26.41
C GLU A 119 -20.55 -10.45 -26.07
N GLU A 120 -20.85 -9.55 -27.01
CA GLU A 120 -22.17 -8.92 -27.11
C GLU A 120 -22.87 -9.53 -28.33
N ALA A 121 -23.53 -10.67 -28.15
CA ALA A 121 -24.55 -11.16 -29.09
C ALA A 121 -25.38 -12.31 -28.47
N GLY A 122 -26.52 -11.94 -27.88
CA GLY A 122 -27.74 -12.75 -27.93
C GLY A 122 -27.89 -13.89 -26.94
N GLN A 123 -28.86 -13.77 -26.02
CA GLN A 123 -30.15 -14.45 -26.21
C GLN A 123 -31.16 -14.02 -25.13
N ALA A 124 -32.33 -13.64 -25.62
CA ALA A 124 -33.55 -13.44 -24.88
C ALA A 124 -34.31 -14.77 -24.73
N ALA A 125 -35.15 -14.85 -23.69
CA ALA A 125 -36.16 -15.89 -23.39
C ALA A 125 -35.58 -17.26 -23.02
N GLU A 126 -36.08 -18.04 -22.04
CA GLU A 126 -37.44 -18.38 -21.62
C GLU A 126 -37.43 -18.65 -20.09
N GLN A 127 -38.37 -18.18 -19.27
CA GLN A 127 -39.70 -18.76 -18.96
C GLN A 127 -39.72 -20.24 -18.52
N GLY A 128 -40.40 -20.49 -17.39
CA GLY A 128 -40.66 -21.79 -16.76
C GLY A 128 -40.40 -21.70 -15.26
N GLU A 129 -41.29 -21.11 -14.44
CA GLU A 129 -42.62 -21.60 -14.05
C GLU A 129 -42.64 -23.09 -13.67
N GLY A 130 -42.78 -23.34 -12.37
CA GLY A 130 -42.76 -24.67 -11.74
C GLY A 130 -43.16 -24.59 -10.28
N VAL A 131 -44.42 -24.21 -10.05
CA VAL A 131 -45.24 -24.43 -8.84
C VAL A 131 -45.22 -25.94 -8.52
N THR A 132 -45.08 -26.48 -7.30
CA THR A 132 -46.03 -26.48 -6.17
C THR A 132 -45.51 -27.36 -5.01
N ALA A 133 -45.98 -27.03 -3.78
CA ALA A 133 -46.27 -27.92 -2.63
C ALA A 133 -45.07 -28.59 -1.91
N GLN A 134 -45.01 -28.78 -0.59
CA GLN A 134 -45.98 -28.69 0.49
C GLN A 134 -45.17 -28.77 1.80
N ALA A 135 -45.50 -27.94 2.80
CA ALA A 135 -45.22 -28.25 4.21
C ALA A 135 -46.28 -29.27 4.70
N PRO A 136 -46.05 -30.07 5.76
CA PRO A 136 -46.03 -29.53 7.14
C PRO A 136 -45.11 -30.24 8.16
N VAL A 137 -44.78 -29.52 9.23
CA VAL A 137 -44.29 -30.00 10.55
C VAL A 137 -45.49 -30.60 11.32
N PRO A 138 -45.35 -31.51 12.33
CA PRO A 138 -45.00 -31.08 13.70
C PRO A 138 -44.19 -32.09 14.58
N ASP A 139 -43.48 -31.52 15.55
CA ASP A 139 -43.25 -31.90 16.96
C ASP A 139 -43.19 -33.36 17.43
N ALA A 140 -42.12 -33.72 18.17
CA ALA A 140 -42.19 -34.08 19.59
C ALA A 140 -40.82 -34.54 20.16
N GLU A 141 -40.30 -33.73 21.09
CA GLU A 141 -39.69 -34.07 22.39
C GLU A 141 -39.06 -35.47 22.60
N SER A 142 -37.77 -35.49 22.96
CA SER A 142 -37.31 -36.19 24.17
C SER A 142 -35.96 -35.67 24.66
N ASP A 143 -36.03 -35.04 25.81
CA ASP A 143 -34.95 -34.72 26.73
C ASP A 143 -34.32 -36.01 27.29
N THR A 144 -33.00 -36.19 27.18
CA THR A 144 -32.21 -37.04 28.09
C THR A 144 -30.77 -36.55 28.18
N VAL A 145 -30.53 -35.84 29.27
CA VAL A 145 -29.26 -35.68 30.01
C VAL A 145 -28.54 -37.04 30.18
N PHE A 146 -27.25 -37.15 29.83
CA PHE A 146 -26.23 -37.69 30.74
C PHE A 146 -24.77 -37.50 30.25
N GLU A 147 -24.01 -36.88 31.15
CA GLU A 147 -22.56 -36.72 31.37
C GLU A 147 -21.51 -37.47 30.51
N PRO A 148 -20.42 -36.77 30.09
CA PRO A 148 -19.29 -37.36 29.36
C PRO A 148 -18.31 -38.10 30.29
N PRO A 149 -17.83 -39.33 29.95
CA PRO A 149 -16.72 -39.94 30.66
C PRO A 149 -15.36 -39.37 30.20
N MET A 150 -14.59 -38.98 31.22
CA MET A 150 -13.19 -38.54 31.33
C MET A 150 -12.17 -39.06 30.28
N PRO A 151 -11.17 -38.24 29.87
CA PRO A 151 -10.13 -38.65 28.92
C PRO A 151 -9.08 -39.59 29.57
N PRO A 152 -8.64 -40.67 28.90
CA PRO A 152 -7.48 -41.42 29.33
C PRO A 152 -6.15 -40.75 28.92
N GLU A 153 -5.16 -40.92 29.80
CA GLU A 153 -3.83 -40.32 29.84
C GLU A 153 -2.94 -40.58 28.61
N ALA A 154 -2.02 -39.65 28.37
CA ALA A 154 -0.98 -39.71 27.35
C ALA A 154 0.07 -40.82 27.62
N PRO A 155 0.49 -41.56 26.59
CA PRO A 155 1.81 -42.18 26.55
C PRO A 155 2.85 -41.30 25.83
N SER A 156 4.09 -41.47 26.28
CA SER A 156 5.31 -40.66 26.13
C SER A 156 6.02 -40.84 24.76
N PRO A 157 7.13 -40.10 24.49
CA PRO A 157 7.59 -39.77 23.14
C PRO A 157 8.34 -40.93 22.48
N VAL A 158 8.02 -41.22 21.22
CA VAL A 158 8.78 -42.14 20.39
C VAL A 158 9.58 -41.31 19.38
N ASP A 159 10.89 -41.31 19.61
CA ASP A 159 11.93 -40.79 18.73
C ASP A 159 11.96 -41.64 17.45
N ALA A 160 11.34 -41.12 16.38
CA ALA A 160 11.41 -41.71 15.05
C ALA A 160 12.38 -40.89 14.21
N SER A 161 13.51 -41.52 13.88
CA SER A 161 14.62 -40.98 13.11
C SER A 161 14.22 -40.22 11.84
N PRO A 162 15.00 -39.21 11.43
CA PRO A 162 14.70 -38.38 10.28
C PRO A 162 14.81 -39.16 8.97
N ALA A 163 13.73 -39.13 8.19
CA ALA A 163 13.78 -39.51 6.78
C ALA A 163 14.66 -38.50 6.01
N PRO A 164 15.50 -38.96 5.04
CA PRO A 164 16.42 -38.08 4.33
C PRO A 164 15.67 -37.04 3.49
N GLU A 165 15.99 -35.77 3.73
CA GLU A 165 15.55 -34.62 2.95
C GLU A 165 15.93 -34.78 1.48
N LEU A 166 14.93 -34.97 0.63
CA LEU A 166 15.04 -34.67 -0.80
C LEU A 166 15.16 -33.16 -0.94
N THR A 167 16.41 -32.70 -0.99
CA THR A 167 16.78 -31.34 -1.34
C THR A 167 16.30 -31.03 -2.75
N HIS A 168 15.26 -30.21 -2.88
CA HIS A 168 14.92 -29.50 -4.10
C HIS A 168 15.37 -28.03 -4.00
N PRO A 169 16.63 -27.69 -4.35
CA PRO A 169 17.10 -26.31 -4.38
C PRO A 169 16.74 -25.65 -5.71
N ARG A 170 15.50 -25.19 -5.89
CA ARG A 170 15.12 -24.34 -7.05
C ARG A 170 14.10 -23.23 -6.75
N SER A 171 13.42 -23.26 -5.60
CA SER A 171 12.33 -22.33 -5.28
C SER A 171 12.82 -21.00 -4.68
N THR A 172 13.88 -21.05 -3.86
CA THR A 172 14.39 -19.89 -3.12
C THR A 172 15.07 -18.85 -4.00
N ASP A 173 15.75 -19.25 -5.07
CA ASP A 173 16.49 -18.31 -5.91
C ASP A 173 15.56 -17.37 -6.68
N ARG A 174 14.41 -17.87 -7.14
CA ARG A 174 13.41 -17.05 -7.85
C ARG A 174 12.71 -16.05 -6.92
N SER A 175 12.43 -16.43 -5.68
CA SER A 175 11.81 -15.51 -4.72
C SER A 175 12.77 -14.40 -4.29
N VAL A 176 14.04 -14.74 -4.06
CA VAL A 176 15.11 -13.77 -3.76
C VAL A 176 15.34 -12.81 -4.94
N GLN A 177 15.39 -13.31 -6.17
CA GLN A 177 15.52 -12.48 -7.37
C GLN A 177 14.34 -11.51 -7.56
N ARG A 178 13.10 -11.96 -7.32
CA ARG A 178 11.92 -11.09 -7.38
C ARG A 178 11.94 -10.01 -6.31
N ALA A 179 12.34 -10.35 -5.08
CA ALA A 179 12.49 -9.39 -4.00
C ALA A 179 13.54 -8.32 -4.35
N ALA A 180 14.70 -8.72 -4.87
CA ALA A 180 15.75 -7.81 -5.31
C ALA A 180 15.28 -6.89 -6.47
N ALA A 181 14.54 -7.43 -7.45
CA ALA A 181 13.99 -6.64 -8.54
C ALA A 181 12.97 -5.59 -8.05
N LEU A 182 12.11 -5.96 -7.10
CA LEU A 182 11.16 -5.02 -6.49
C LEU A 182 11.87 -3.93 -5.69
N GLU A 183 12.91 -4.27 -4.95
CA GLU A 183 13.72 -3.30 -4.22
C GLU A 183 14.47 -2.35 -5.16
N ALA A 184 15.04 -2.87 -6.25
CA ALA A 184 15.68 -2.06 -7.29
C ALA A 184 14.68 -1.09 -7.95
N ASN A 185 13.46 -1.55 -8.27
CA ASN A 185 12.41 -0.68 -8.78
C ASN A 185 12.01 0.41 -7.79
N ARG A 186 11.86 0.07 -6.50
CA ARG A 186 11.58 1.06 -5.44
C ARG A 186 12.71 2.07 -5.27
N ALA A 187 13.96 1.64 -5.40
CA ALA A 187 15.12 2.54 -5.38
C ALA A 187 15.10 3.48 -6.59
N ALA A 188 14.82 2.98 -7.79
CA ALA A 188 14.73 3.77 -9.00
C ALA A 188 13.61 4.82 -8.96
N VAL A 189 12.43 4.46 -8.43
CA VAL A 189 11.30 5.40 -8.27
C VAL A 189 11.65 6.52 -7.28
N ARG A 190 12.22 6.17 -6.12
CA ARG A 190 12.65 7.17 -5.12
C ARG A 190 13.70 8.13 -5.70
N ARG A 191 14.64 7.61 -6.48
CA ARG A 191 15.64 8.41 -7.19
C ARG A 191 15.00 9.41 -8.15
N ARG A 192 14.04 8.98 -8.98
CA ARG A 192 13.32 9.87 -9.91
C ARG A 192 12.59 11.01 -9.19
N ILE A 193 11.87 10.69 -8.11
CA ILE A 193 11.14 11.70 -7.32
C ILE A 193 12.13 12.71 -6.73
N PHE A 194 13.18 12.22 -6.08
CA PHE A 194 14.22 13.08 -5.49
C PHE A 194 14.86 14.01 -6.53
N CYS A 195 15.26 13.47 -7.69
CA CYS A 195 15.84 14.27 -8.77
C CYS A 195 14.88 15.34 -9.28
N CYS A 196 13.60 15.00 -9.45
CA CYS A 196 12.58 15.95 -9.89
C CYS A 196 12.37 17.08 -8.86
N GLU A 197 12.16 16.73 -7.59
CA GLU A 197 11.99 17.72 -6.51
C GLU A 197 13.22 18.61 -6.35
N HIS A 198 14.41 18.02 -6.37
CA HIS A 198 15.67 18.75 -6.24
C HIS A 198 15.89 19.71 -7.41
N LEU A 199 15.62 19.26 -8.64
CA LEU A 199 15.74 20.07 -9.85
C LEU A 199 14.76 21.25 -9.83
N LEU A 200 13.49 21.01 -9.49
CA LEU A 200 12.47 22.08 -9.44
C LEU A 200 12.69 23.08 -8.31
N THR A 201 13.34 22.66 -7.21
CA THR A 201 13.71 23.55 -6.12
C THR A 201 14.81 24.54 -6.54
N LEU A 202 15.80 24.07 -7.31
CA LEU A 202 16.92 24.90 -7.77
C LEU A 202 16.59 25.68 -9.05
N HIS A 203 15.75 25.11 -9.91
CA HIS A 203 15.45 25.59 -11.25
C HIS A 203 13.95 25.52 -11.56
N PRO A 204 13.12 26.38 -10.92
CA PRO A 204 11.68 26.40 -11.14
C PRO A 204 11.28 26.71 -12.59
N GLU A 205 12.16 27.37 -13.35
CA GLU A 205 11.99 27.64 -14.79
C GLU A 205 11.86 26.37 -15.66
N LEU A 206 12.30 25.21 -15.15
CA LEU A 206 12.22 23.93 -15.85
C LEU A 206 10.89 23.20 -15.66
N SER A 207 10.00 23.69 -14.79
CA SER A 207 8.69 23.07 -14.53
C SER A 207 7.85 22.85 -15.77
N GLY A 208 7.89 23.76 -16.75
CA GLY A 208 7.18 23.60 -18.02
C GLY A 208 7.88 22.68 -19.04
N ARG A 209 9.04 22.11 -18.71
CA ARG A 209 9.81 21.21 -19.58
C ARG A 209 9.82 19.76 -19.09
N ILE A 210 9.37 19.51 -17.86
CA ILE A 210 9.39 18.21 -17.20
C ILE A 210 7.94 17.78 -17.05
N ASP A 211 7.48 16.91 -17.95
CA ASP A 211 6.13 16.36 -17.92
C ASP A 211 6.06 15.11 -17.04
N ASP A 212 7.14 14.31 -17.03
CA ASP A 212 7.28 13.10 -16.22
C ASP A 212 8.49 13.17 -15.27
N PRO A 213 8.42 12.62 -14.03
CA PRO A 213 9.57 12.57 -13.13
C PRO A 213 10.79 11.83 -13.71
N SER A 214 10.61 10.98 -14.74
CA SER A 214 11.71 10.34 -15.43
C SER A 214 12.49 11.31 -16.33
N ASP A 215 11.87 12.38 -16.82
CA ASP A 215 12.55 13.41 -17.63
C ASP A 215 13.59 14.17 -16.79
N ALA A 216 13.36 14.29 -15.48
CA ALA A 216 14.31 14.91 -14.57
C ALA A 216 15.65 14.17 -14.53
N LEU A 217 15.69 12.85 -14.77
CA LEU A 217 16.93 12.07 -14.78
C LEU A 217 17.91 12.50 -15.88
N ALA A 218 17.43 13.09 -16.97
CA ALA A 218 18.30 13.57 -18.05
C ALA A 218 19.17 14.77 -17.65
N TYR A 219 18.89 15.40 -16.51
CA TYR A 219 19.65 16.53 -15.97
C TYR A 219 20.69 16.11 -14.94
N PHE A 220 20.77 14.81 -14.59
CA PHE A 220 21.71 14.29 -13.60
C PHE A 220 22.67 13.28 -14.24
N ASP A 221 23.88 13.18 -13.67
CA ASP A 221 24.84 12.14 -14.03
C ASP A 221 24.53 10.80 -13.34
N GLU A 222 25.39 9.79 -13.56
CA GLU A 222 25.28 8.48 -12.91
C GLU A 222 25.45 8.54 -11.38
N ASN A 223 26.03 9.63 -10.86
CA ASN A 223 26.29 9.86 -9.44
C ASN A 223 25.27 10.79 -8.78
N ASP A 224 24.13 11.03 -9.43
CA ASP A 224 23.07 11.93 -8.94
C ASP A 224 23.53 13.39 -8.76
N ARG A 225 24.52 13.82 -9.52
CA ARG A 225 24.97 15.21 -9.57
C ARG A 225 24.34 15.92 -10.75
N LEU A 226 23.82 17.11 -10.51
CA LEU A 226 23.25 17.95 -11.54
C LEU A 226 24.31 18.28 -12.60
N LEU A 227 23.98 18.01 -13.87
CA LEU A 227 24.84 18.30 -14.99
C LEU A 227 25.03 19.82 -15.15
N PRO A 228 26.18 20.27 -15.69
CA PRO A 228 26.34 21.64 -16.16
C PRO A 228 25.25 22.02 -17.17
N LYS A 229 24.82 23.29 -17.16
CA LYS A 229 23.74 23.81 -18.02
C LYS A 229 23.96 23.55 -19.52
N ASP A 230 25.22 23.53 -19.94
CA ASP A 230 25.60 23.29 -21.34
C ASP A 230 25.31 21.85 -21.80
N LEU A 231 25.13 20.93 -20.86
CA LEU A 231 24.80 19.52 -21.11
C LEU A 231 23.33 19.20 -20.85
N TRP A 232 22.51 20.20 -20.55
CA TRP A 232 21.08 19.98 -20.34
C TRP A 232 20.39 19.64 -21.66
N PRO A 233 19.37 18.77 -21.63
CA PRO A 233 18.58 18.49 -22.82
C PRO A 233 18.00 19.82 -23.35
N SER A 234 18.40 20.18 -24.57
CA SER A 234 17.85 21.34 -25.26
C SER A 234 16.35 21.15 -25.45
N ALA A 235 15.58 22.24 -25.34
CA ALA A 235 14.13 22.20 -25.42
C ALA A 235 13.67 21.35 -26.61
N ARG A 236 12.77 20.38 -26.37
CA ARG A 236 12.10 19.64 -27.44
C ARG A 236 11.45 20.68 -28.35
N VAL A 237 12.02 20.88 -29.55
CA VAL A 237 11.33 21.63 -30.61
C VAL A 237 10.06 20.82 -30.90
N PRO A 238 8.86 21.38 -30.72
CA PRO A 238 7.64 20.66 -31.04
C PRO A 238 7.70 20.23 -32.51
N PRO A 239 7.30 18.98 -32.85
CA PRO A 239 7.37 18.47 -34.23
C PRO A 239 6.53 19.28 -35.23
N SER A 240 5.70 20.22 -34.75
CA SER A 240 4.89 21.14 -35.54
C SER A 240 5.68 22.19 -36.34
N LEU A 241 7.00 22.34 -36.11
CA LEU A 241 7.85 23.32 -36.79
C LEU A 241 8.97 22.73 -37.64
N GLN A 242 9.07 21.39 -37.78
CA GLN A 242 10.02 20.76 -38.72
C GLN A 242 9.50 20.63 -40.16
N ALA A 243 8.27 21.06 -40.43
CA ALA A 243 7.72 21.14 -41.78
C ALA A 243 7.77 22.58 -42.31
N GLY A 244 8.96 23.17 -42.42
CA GLY A 244 9.08 24.53 -42.97
C GLY A 244 10.52 25.03 -43.11
N GLY A 245 11.13 24.77 -44.28
CA GLY A 245 12.39 25.37 -44.72
C GLY A 245 13.62 24.53 -44.34
N GLU A 246 14.62 24.28 -45.19
CA GLU A 246 15.02 24.94 -46.44
C GLU A 246 15.68 23.89 -47.34
N GLY A 247 15.40 23.97 -48.65
CA GLY A 247 16.18 23.24 -49.64
C GLY A 247 17.54 23.90 -49.84
N PRO A 248 18.60 23.13 -50.14
CA PRO A 248 19.78 23.70 -50.77
C PRO A 248 19.53 23.83 -52.28
N ALA A 249 19.61 25.06 -52.74
CA ALA A 249 19.73 25.44 -54.13
C ALA A 249 20.81 24.58 -54.81
N ARG A 250 20.45 23.96 -55.93
CA ARG A 250 21.42 23.52 -56.93
C ARG A 250 21.99 24.78 -57.58
N SER A 251 23.20 25.12 -57.19
CA SER A 251 24.08 26.00 -57.95
C SER A 251 25.44 25.36 -57.94
N ASP A 252 25.72 24.68 -59.05
CA ASP A 252 27.02 24.52 -59.70
C ASP A 252 26.75 23.64 -60.94
N ASP A 253 27.35 23.77 -62.10
CA ASP A 253 27.91 24.85 -62.93
C ASP A 253 28.31 24.08 -64.23
N VAL A 254 28.35 24.75 -65.38
CA VAL A 254 28.97 24.27 -66.66
C VAL A 254 28.27 23.16 -67.46
#